data_AF-A0A524IAK9-F1
#
_entry.id   AF-A0A524IAK9-F1
#
_cell.length_a   1.000
_cell.length_b   1.000
_cell.length_c   1.000
_cell.angle_alpha   90.00
_cell.angle_beta   90.00
_cell.angle_gamma   90.00
#
_symmetry.space_group_name_H-M   'P 1'
#
loop_
_entity.id
_entity.type
_entity.pdbx_description
1 polymer ?
#
loop_
_entity_poly.entity_id
_entity_poly.type
_entity_poly.pdbx_seq_one_letter_code
_entity_poly.pdbx_strand_id
1 'polypeptide(L)' 'MKGVTVYRVDRETKTKVPVGTVMERRKKERGRNLVGLLHLARKDFVFSQGDALQIQADNLRIEF' A
#
# COMPACT_ATOMS: atom_id res chain seq x y z
N MET A 1 -0.67 -10.51 12.59
CA MET A 1 -0.03 -9.27 12.10
C MET A 1 -0.86 -8.78 10.93
N LYS A 2 -1.22 -7.50 10.88
CA LYS A 2 -1.90 -6.92 9.71
C LYS A 2 -0.83 -6.34 8.78
N GLY A 3 -0.96 -6.62 7.49
CA GLY A 3 -0.06 -6.12 6.46
C GLY A 3 -0.84 -5.61 5.27
N VAL A 4 -0.27 -4.69 4.52
CA VAL A 4 -0.84 -4.17 3.28
C VAL A 4 0.11 -4.46 2.13
N THR A 5 -0.43 -5.04 1.06
CA THR A 5 0.34 -5.29 -0.15
C THR A 5 0.21 -4.08 -1.06
N VAL A 6 1.35 -3.63 -1.57
CA VAL A 6 1.47 -2.50 -2.48
C VAL A 6 1.71 -3.04 -3.89
N TYR A 7 0.89 -2.60 -4.82
CA TYR A 7 1.01 -2.89 -6.23
C TYR A 7 1.32 -1.61 -6.99
N ARG A 8 2.23 -1.72 -7.95
CA ARG A 8 2.37 -0.71 -9.00
C ARG A 8 1.42 -1.07 -10.14
N VAL A 9 0.62 -0.10 -10.55
CA VAL A 9 -0.34 -0.23 -11.63
C VAL A 9 0.19 0.54 -12.82
N ASP A 10 0.46 -0.18 -13.90
CA ASP A 10 0.69 0.45 -15.19
C ASP A 10 -0.65 0.98 -15.73
N ARG A 11 -0.73 2.29 -15.98
CA ARG A 11 -1.97 2.93 -16.42
C ARG A 11 -2.33 2.59 -17.87
N GLU A 12 -1.36 2.25 -18.71
CA GLU A 12 -1.54 1.94 -20.12
C GLU A 12 -1.98 0.49 -20.28
N THR A 13 -1.26 -0.44 -19.65
CA THR A 13 -1.53 -1.88 -19.78
C THR A 13 -2.51 -2.41 -18.74
N LYS A 14 -2.87 -1.60 -17.73
CA LYS A 14 -3.66 -1.99 -16.54
C LYS A 14 -3.06 -3.14 -15.74
N THR A 15 -1.78 -3.44 -15.95
CA THR A 15 -1.08 -4.54 -15.29
C THR A 15 -0.75 -4.16 -13.84
N LYS A 16 -0.94 -5.10 -12.92
CA LYS A 16 -0.60 -4.95 -11.50
C LYS A 16 0.64 -5.75 -11.18
N VAL A 17 1.70 -5.07 -10.75
CA VAL A 17 2.94 -5.71 -10.32
C VAL A 17 3.09 -5.52 -8.81
N PRO A 18 3.18 -6.60 -8.00
CA PRO A 18 3.44 -6.46 -6.57
C PRO A 18 4.85 -5.87 -6.38
N VAL A 19 4.93 -4.73 -5.70
CA VAL A 19 6.21 -4.04 -5.44
C VAL A 19 6.69 -4.23 -4.02
N GLY A 20 5.80 -4.56 -3.09
CA GLY A 20 6.18 -4.89 -1.72
C GLY A 20 5.01 -5.01 -0.77
N THR A 21 5.35 -5.23 0.50
CA THR A 21 4.36 -5.37 1.59
C THR A 21 4.81 -4.55 2.78
N VAL A 22 3.91 -3.74 3.33
CA VAL A 22 4.14 -3.01 4.58
C VAL A 22 3.45 -3.77 5.71
N MET A 23 4.23 -4.17 6.71
CA MET A 23 3.75 -4.99 7.83
C MET A 23 3.67 -4.17 9.10
N GLU A 24 2.58 -4.33 9.87
CA GLU A 24 2.49 -3.78 11.22
C GLU A 24 3.44 -4.55 12.14
N ARG A 25 4.48 -3.86 12.61
CA ARG A 25 5.48 -4.42 13.53
C ARG A 25 4.92 -4.61 14.95
N ARG A 26 3.95 -3.79 15.36
CA ARG A 26 3.45 -3.82 16.75
C ARG A 26 2.45 -4.95 16.96
N LYS A 27 2.62 -5.68 18.07
CA LYS A 27 1.70 -6.75 18.48
C LYS A 27 0.38 -6.24 19.08
N LYS A 28 0.35 -5.00 19.59
CA LYS A 28 -0.83 -4.41 20.25
C LYS A 28 -1.47 -3.35 19.33
N GLU A 29 -2.76 -3.51 19.05
CA GLU A 29 -3.55 -2.55 18.27
C GLU A 29 -3.75 -1.27 19.11
N ARG A 30 -3.38 -0.11 18.54
CA ARG A 30 -3.55 1.21 19.20
C ARG A 30 -4.63 2.06 18.53
N GLY A 31 -5.37 1.49 17.58
CA GLY A 31 -6.30 2.22 16.70
C GLY A 31 -5.58 2.98 15.59
N ARG A 32 -6.24 3.14 14.43
CA ARG A 32 -5.74 3.85 13.22
C ARG A 32 -4.44 3.30 12.60
N ASN A 33 -4.08 2.04 12.84
CA ASN A 33 -2.89 1.41 12.25
C ASN A 33 -2.88 1.46 10.71
N LEU A 34 -4.05 1.33 10.07
CA LEU A 34 -4.17 1.35 8.61
C LEU A 34 -3.67 2.65 7.97
N VAL A 35 -3.97 3.80 8.59
CA VAL A 35 -3.51 5.11 8.08
C VAL A 35 -1.99 5.20 8.12
N GLY A 36 -1.37 4.69 9.18
CA GLY A 36 0.08 4.61 9.30
C GLY A 36 0.69 3.69 8.23
N LEU A 37 0.09 2.53 8.00
CA LEU A 37 0.54 1.59 6.96
C LEU A 37 0.42 2.19 5.56
N LEU A 38 -0.68 2.89 5.26
CA LEU A 38 -0.88 3.60 4.00
C LEU A 38 0.12 4.74 3.82
N HIS A 39 0.42 5.49 4.88
CA HIS A 39 1.42 6.56 4.83
C HIS A 39 2.82 6.01 4.55
N LEU A 40 3.21 4.93 5.21
CA LEU A 40 4.48 4.24 4.95
C LEU A 40 4.54 3.68 3.53
N ALA A 41 3.49 3.00 3.09
CA ALA A 41 3.41 2.47 1.73
C ALA A 41 3.52 3.58 0.68
N ARG A 42 2.87 4.73 0.90
CA ARG A 42 3.02 5.89 0.01
C ARG A 42 4.46 6.42 0.02
N LYS A 43 5.04 6.59 1.20
CA LYS A 43 6.39 7.14 1.36
C LYS A 43 7.46 6.24 0.73
N ASP A 44 7.34 4.94 0.89
CA ASP A 44 8.38 3.97 0.52
C ASP A 44 8.25 3.52 -0.95
N PHE A 45 7.05 3.60 -1.55
CA PHE A 45 6.79 3.07 -2.89
C PHE A 45 6.30 4.10 -3.93
N VAL A 46 5.98 5.35 -3.57
CA VAL A 46 5.69 6.39 -4.59
C VAL A 46 7.02 6.88 -5.16
N PHE A 47 7.37 6.37 -6.35
CA PHE A 47 8.60 6.72 -7.04
C PHE A 47 8.46 7.98 -7.90
N SER A 48 7.28 8.27 -8.47
CA SER A 48 7.06 9.43 -9.35
C SER A 48 5.61 9.93 -9.36
N GLN A 49 5.38 11.19 -9.80
CA GLN A 49 4.04 11.78 -9.91
C GLN A 49 3.10 11.07 -10.92
N GLY A 50 3.63 10.20 -11.77
CA GLY A 50 2.87 9.44 -12.77
C GLY A 50 2.51 8.01 -12.37
N ASP A 51 3.11 7.49 -11.29
CA ASP A 51 2.89 6.12 -10.86
C ASP A 51 1.54 5.95 -10.17
N ALA A 52 0.68 5.07 -10.72
CA ALA A 52 -0.48 4.61 -10.00
C ALA A 52 -0.07 3.52 -9.02
N LEU A 53 -0.32 3.74 -7.75
CA LEU A 53 -0.17 2.70 -6.74
C LEU A 53 -1.53 2.22 -6.29
N GLN A 54 -1.67 0.91 -6.17
CA GLN A 54 -2.82 0.30 -5.52
C GLN A 54 -2.36 -0.36 -4.23
N ILE A 55 -2.97 0.04 -3.11
CA ILE A 55 -2.77 -0.62 -1.82
C ILE A 55 -4.00 -1.46 -1.52
N GLN A 56 -3.77 -2.73 -1.18
CA GLN A 56 -4.82 -3.66 -0.77
C GLN A 56 -4.64 -4.03 0.71
N ALA A 57 -5.69 -3.79 1.49
CA ALA A 57 -5.71 -4.05 2.93
C ALA A 57 -7.06 -4.69 3.30
N ASP A 58 -7.08 -6.00 3.55
CA ASP A 58 -8.30 -6.77 3.79
C ASP A 58 -9.38 -6.45 2.71
N ASN A 59 -10.44 -5.71 3.07
CA ASN A 59 -11.53 -5.29 2.19
C ASN A 59 -11.38 -3.87 1.61
N LEU A 60 -10.28 -3.17 1.88
CA LEU A 60 -10.03 -1.81 1.43
C LEU A 60 -9.05 -1.80 0.26
N ARG A 61 -9.46 -1.13 -0.82
CA ARG A 61 -8.61 -0.81 -1.97
C ARG A 61 -8.46 0.70 -2.06
N ILE A 62 -7.22 1.18 -2.06
CA ILE A 62 -6.92 2.59 -2.25
C ILE A 62 -5.99 2.73 -3.45
N GLU A 63 -6.31 3.69 -4.31
CA GLU A 63 -5.52 4.03 -5.50
C GLU A 63 -4.97 5.45 -5.34
N PHE A 64 -3.70 5.63 -5.71
CA PHE A 64 -3.00 6.92 -5.73
C PHE A 64 -2.69 7.34 -7.17
#